data_AF-A0A0R1WB52-F1
#
_entry.id   AF-A0A0R1WB52-F1
#
_cell.length_a   1.000
_cell.length_b   1.000
_cell.length_c   1.000
_cell.angle_alpha   90.00
_cell.angle_beta   90.00
_cell.angle_gamma   90.00
#
_symmetry.space_group_name_H-M   'P 1'
#
loop_
_entity.id
_entity.type
_entity.pdbx_description
1 polymer ?
#
loop_
_entity_poly.entity_id
_entity_poly.type
_entity_poly.pdbx_seq_one_letter_code
_entity_poly.pdbx_strand_id
1 'polypeptide(L)'
;MTWGIKMNYERMRALNPNKMLEKGKRYARAGNQKNAFLWYKQAAKRCSPEACFLMGEAYFLGKYVKQDYRQALQYYKLAGKYLGSEKQDGPIMADILYRLSVCYFYGYGVTPNNLQALAYEDDAEAFIVYTRSDPRKYEWQCRRIFYLGLKIRRAYEREIMDKDSEDL
;
A
#
# COMPACT_ATOMS: atom_id res chain seq x y z
N MET A 1 37.40 -18.61 -15.53
CA MET A 1 36.50 -18.71 -14.34
C MET A 1 35.42 -17.61 -14.31
N THR A 2 34.81 -17.23 -15.44
CA THR A 2 33.79 -16.14 -15.50
C THR A 2 32.38 -16.64 -15.81
N TRP A 3 32.24 -17.87 -16.31
CA TRP A 3 30.95 -18.48 -16.68
C TRP A 3 30.00 -18.70 -15.48
N GLY A 4 30.53 -19.11 -14.32
CA GLY A 4 29.72 -19.30 -13.10
C GLY A 4 29.13 -18.00 -12.55
N ILE A 5 29.83 -16.87 -12.70
CA ILE A 5 29.37 -15.55 -12.27
C ILE A 5 28.35 -14.98 -13.27
N LYS A 6 28.60 -15.13 -14.59
CA LYS A 6 27.70 -14.64 -15.65
C LYS A 6 26.35 -15.40 -15.67
N MET A 7 26.38 -16.72 -15.44
CA MET A 7 25.16 -17.56 -15.37
C MET A 7 24.36 -17.33 -14.08
N ASN A 8 25.02 -17.02 -12.96
CA ASN A 8 24.33 -16.54 -11.75
C ASN A 8 23.75 -15.14 -11.92
N TYR A 9 24.46 -14.24 -12.61
CA TYR A 9 23.97 -12.88 -12.89
C TYR A 9 22.74 -12.91 -13.80
N GLU A 10 22.71 -13.75 -14.84
CA GLU A 10 21.54 -13.93 -15.70
C GLU A 10 20.38 -14.64 -15.00
N ARG A 11 20.62 -15.62 -14.11
CA ARG A 11 19.56 -16.22 -13.26
C ARG A 11 19.02 -15.21 -12.23
N MET A 12 19.87 -14.37 -11.66
CA MET A 12 19.48 -13.29 -10.75
C MET A 12 18.75 -12.14 -11.48
N ARG A 13 19.07 -11.89 -12.76
CA ARG A 13 18.40 -10.91 -13.64
C ARG A 13 17.11 -11.47 -14.24
N ALA A 14 17.03 -12.80 -14.45
CA ALA A 14 15.83 -13.51 -14.90
C ALA A 14 14.72 -13.55 -13.84
N LEU A 15 15.06 -13.35 -12.57
CA LEU A 15 14.14 -13.20 -11.44
C LEU A 15 13.87 -11.71 -11.17
N ASN A 16 13.34 -11.02 -12.19
CA ASN A 16 12.79 -9.67 -12.06
C ASN A 16 11.67 -9.67 -10.99
N PRO A 17 11.62 -8.69 -10.05
CA PRO A 17 10.55 -8.57 -9.06
C PRO A 17 9.14 -8.73 -9.66
N ASN A 18 8.91 -8.21 -10.86
CA ASN A 18 7.63 -8.30 -11.55
C ASN A 18 7.28 -9.75 -11.92
N LYS A 19 8.26 -10.56 -12.34
CA LYS A 19 8.04 -12.00 -12.61
C LYS A 19 7.78 -12.80 -11.33
N MET A 20 8.43 -12.43 -10.21
CA MET A 20 8.16 -13.05 -8.91
C MET A 20 6.75 -12.73 -8.42
N LEU A 21 6.34 -11.47 -8.58
CA LEU A 21 5.01 -11.00 -8.26
C LEU A 21 3.93 -11.73 -9.08
N GLU A 22 4.12 -11.86 -10.40
CA GLU A 22 3.20 -12.61 -11.27
C GLU A 22 3.08 -14.09 -10.85
N LYS A 23 4.19 -14.73 -10.46
CA LYS A 23 4.14 -16.07 -9.88
C LYS A 23 3.33 -16.08 -8.57
N GLY A 24 3.57 -15.13 -7.68
CA GLY A 24 2.80 -15.00 -6.43
C GLY A 24 1.30 -14.83 -6.68
N LYS A 25 0.91 -13.97 -7.63
CA LYS A 25 -0.48 -13.76 -8.06
C LYS A 25 -1.11 -15.03 -8.61
N ARG A 26 -0.38 -15.81 -9.42
CA ARG A 26 -0.86 -17.11 -9.92
C ARG A 26 -1.11 -18.09 -8.78
N TYR A 27 -0.21 -18.21 -7.82
CA TYR A 27 -0.41 -19.08 -6.65
C TYR A 27 -1.60 -18.61 -5.80
N ALA A 28 -1.78 -17.30 -5.63
CA ALA A 28 -2.93 -16.75 -4.93
C ALA A 28 -4.26 -17.09 -5.63
N ARG A 29 -4.31 -16.98 -6.96
CA ARG A 29 -5.48 -17.38 -7.78
C ARG A 29 -5.76 -18.88 -7.72
N ALA A 30 -4.71 -19.70 -7.63
CA ALA A 30 -4.82 -21.14 -7.47
C ALA A 30 -5.21 -21.59 -6.04
N GLY A 31 -5.48 -20.65 -5.12
CA GLY A 31 -5.79 -20.96 -3.72
C GLY A 31 -4.57 -21.38 -2.88
N ASN A 32 -3.37 -21.43 -3.46
CA ASN A 32 -2.14 -21.76 -2.74
C ASN A 32 -1.49 -20.51 -2.16
N GLN A 33 -2.10 -20.07 -1.08
CA GLN A 33 -1.86 -18.78 -0.49
C GLN A 33 -0.54 -18.66 0.28
N LYS A 34 -0.06 -19.77 0.87
CA LYS A 34 1.26 -19.84 1.53
C LYS A 34 2.39 -19.64 0.51
N ASN A 35 2.28 -20.29 -0.64
CA ASN A 35 3.27 -20.12 -1.71
C ASN A 35 3.23 -18.71 -2.30
N ALA A 36 2.04 -18.12 -2.46
CA ALA A 36 1.90 -16.72 -2.88
C ALA A 36 2.66 -15.77 -1.95
N PHE A 37 2.50 -15.93 -0.64
CA PHE A 37 3.20 -15.13 0.36
C PHE A 37 4.73 -15.25 0.27
N LEU A 38 5.25 -16.47 0.06
CA LEU A 38 6.70 -16.68 -0.11
C LEU A 38 7.24 -15.93 -1.34
N TRP A 39 6.51 -15.96 -2.46
CA TRP A 39 6.89 -15.23 -3.67
C TRP A 39 6.79 -13.71 -3.50
N TYR A 40 5.75 -13.21 -2.82
CA TYR A 40 5.64 -11.79 -2.50
C TYR A 40 6.75 -11.32 -1.57
N LYS A 41 7.12 -12.12 -0.56
CA LYS A 41 8.24 -11.81 0.33
C LYS A 41 9.56 -11.72 -0.43
N GLN A 42 9.79 -12.60 -1.40
CA GLN A 42 10.97 -12.54 -2.27
C GLN A 42 10.96 -11.30 -3.18
N ALA A 43 9.80 -10.94 -3.73
CA ALA A 43 9.65 -9.75 -4.56
C ALA A 43 9.82 -8.44 -3.76
N ALA A 44 9.30 -8.38 -2.54
CA ALA A 44 9.45 -7.25 -1.62
C ALA A 44 10.92 -7.01 -1.24
N LYS A 45 11.70 -8.09 -1.03
CA LYS A 45 13.17 -8.00 -0.82
C LYS A 45 13.92 -7.39 -2.00
N ARG A 46 13.33 -7.37 -3.19
CA ARG A 46 13.90 -6.80 -4.41
C ARG A 46 13.29 -5.43 -4.73
N CYS A 47 12.81 -4.71 -3.71
CA CYS A 47 12.30 -3.35 -3.79
C CYS A 47 11.09 -3.16 -4.70
N SER A 48 10.25 -4.17 -4.89
CA SER A 48 8.99 -4.03 -5.65
C SER A 48 7.93 -3.32 -4.81
N PRO A 49 7.44 -2.12 -5.20
CA PRO A 49 6.40 -1.42 -4.44
C PRO A 49 5.10 -2.24 -4.32
N GLU A 50 4.68 -2.88 -5.42
CA GLU A 50 3.47 -3.69 -5.46
C GLU A 50 3.57 -4.92 -4.55
N ALA A 51 4.73 -5.59 -4.51
CA ALA A 51 4.94 -6.71 -3.60
C ALA A 51 4.91 -6.26 -2.13
N CYS A 52 5.48 -5.09 -1.83
CA CYS A 52 5.45 -4.53 -0.49
C CYS A 52 4.00 -4.18 -0.06
N PHE A 53 3.21 -3.62 -0.97
CA PHE A 53 1.78 -3.40 -0.75
C PHE A 53 1.03 -4.70 -0.46
N LEU A 54 1.23 -5.76 -1.25
CA LEU A 54 0.59 -7.06 -1.03
C LEU A 54 1.03 -7.74 0.27
N MET A 55 2.28 -7.54 0.69
CA MET A 55 2.74 -7.99 2.01
C MET A 55 2.02 -7.22 3.11
N GLY A 56 1.86 -5.90 2.96
CA GLY A 56 1.04 -5.08 3.84
C GLY A 56 -0.38 -5.62 3.97
N GLU A 57 -1.04 -5.93 2.85
CA GLU A 57 -2.39 -6.53 2.84
C GLU A 57 -2.43 -7.89 3.53
N ALA A 58 -1.39 -8.72 3.37
CA ALA A 58 -1.32 -10.01 4.02
C ALA A 58 -1.31 -9.88 5.54
N TYR A 59 -0.51 -8.96 6.08
CA TYR A 59 -0.46 -8.68 7.52
C TYR A 59 -1.69 -7.94 8.02
N PHE A 60 -2.26 -7.03 7.22
CA PHE A 60 -3.45 -6.26 7.58
C PHE A 60 -4.70 -7.14 7.69
N LEU A 61 -4.88 -8.07 6.75
CA LEU A 61 -6.03 -8.98 6.73
C LEU A 61 -5.80 -10.28 7.50
N GLY A 62 -4.58 -10.52 8.01
CA GLY A 62 -4.22 -11.82 8.61
C GLY A 62 -4.27 -12.97 7.60
N LYS A 63 -4.02 -12.67 6.32
CA LYS A 63 -4.02 -13.67 5.25
C LYS A 63 -2.70 -14.45 5.29
N TYR A 64 -2.78 -15.70 5.75
CA TYR A 64 -1.68 -16.70 5.73
C TYR A 64 -0.56 -16.43 6.73
N VAL A 65 -0.60 -15.26 7.36
CA VAL A 65 0.20 -14.84 8.49
C VAL A 65 -0.73 -14.35 9.59
N LYS A 66 -0.26 -14.39 10.84
CA LYS A 66 -1.01 -13.78 11.95
C LYS A 66 -1.17 -12.29 11.65
N GLN A 67 -2.39 -11.79 11.86
CA GLN A 67 -2.70 -10.37 11.64
C GLN A 67 -1.78 -9.51 12.51
N ASP A 68 -1.13 -8.54 11.87
CA ASP A 68 -0.22 -7.61 12.53
C ASP A 68 -0.25 -6.27 11.81
N TYR A 69 -1.01 -5.33 12.39
CA TYR A 69 -1.16 -4.01 11.83
C TYR A 69 0.14 -3.18 11.86
N ARG A 70 1.05 -3.44 12.82
CA ARG A 70 2.33 -2.73 12.88
C ARG A 70 3.22 -3.14 11.71
N GLN A 71 3.29 -4.44 11.43
CA GLN A 71 4.01 -4.94 10.26
C GLN A 71 3.36 -4.45 8.97
N ALA A 72 2.02 -4.48 8.87
CA ALA A 72 1.32 -3.97 7.69
C ALA A 72 1.69 -2.51 7.39
N LEU A 73 1.65 -1.64 8.41
CA LEU A 73 2.01 -0.23 8.30
C LEU A 73 3.46 -0.03 7.82
N GLN A 74 4.41 -0.82 8.34
CA GLN A 74 5.80 -0.76 7.90
C GLN A 74 5.95 -1.10 6.42
N TYR A 75 5.26 -2.16 5.95
CA TYR A 75 5.29 -2.54 4.53
C TYR A 75 4.64 -1.49 3.62
N TYR A 76 3.55 -0.84 4.04
CA TYR A 76 2.94 0.25 3.27
C TYR A 76 3.87 1.46 3.15
N LYS A 77 4.52 1.89 4.25
CA LYS A 77 5.50 2.99 4.22
C LYS A 77 6.67 2.66 3.29
N LEU A 78 7.14 1.43 3.34
CA LEU A 78 8.23 0.94 2.50
C LEU A 78 7.83 0.86 1.02
N ALA A 79 6.57 0.47 0.72
CA ALA A 79 6.02 0.53 -0.63
C ALA A 79 6.00 1.96 -1.19
N GLY A 80 5.52 2.94 -0.41
CA GLY A 80 5.49 4.35 -0.83
C GLY A 80 6.89 4.92 -1.07
N LYS A 81 7.87 4.55 -0.24
CA LYS A 81 9.27 4.97 -0.40
C LYS A 81 9.88 4.48 -1.72
N TYR A 82 9.61 3.23 -2.12
CA TYR A 82 10.14 2.68 -3.36
C TYR A 82 9.40 3.19 -4.61
N LEU A 83 8.12 3.54 -4.48
CA LEU A 83 7.33 4.09 -5.59
C LEU A 83 7.67 5.56 -5.88
N GLY A 84 8.01 6.35 -4.85
CA GLY A 84 8.38 7.76 -4.99
C GLY A 84 9.59 8.04 -5.90
N SER A 85 10.40 7.01 -6.22
CA SER A 85 11.53 7.10 -7.16
C SER A 85 11.17 6.84 -8.64
N GLU A 86 10.05 6.16 -8.93
CA GLU A 86 9.63 5.82 -10.29
C GLU A 86 8.28 6.49 -10.59
N LYS A 87 8.36 7.66 -11.22
CA LYS A 87 7.27 8.62 -11.45
C LYS A 87 6.20 8.15 -12.48
N GLN A 88 5.91 6.85 -12.61
CA GLN A 88 5.12 6.34 -13.75
C GLN A 88 3.96 5.37 -13.48
N ASP A 89 3.68 4.89 -12.26
CA ASP A 89 2.50 4.04 -12.02
C ASP A 89 1.55 4.64 -10.96
N GLY A 90 0.68 5.54 -11.43
CA GLY A 90 -0.26 6.34 -10.64
C GLY A 90 -1.31 5.63 -9.75
N PRO A 91 -1.82 4.40 -10.03
CA PRO A 91 -2.92 3.84 -9.23
C PRO A 91 -2.44 3.14 -7.94
N ILE A 92 -1.26 2.50 -7.96
CA ILE A 92 -0.75 1.78 -6.78
C ILE A 92 -0.37 2.77 -5.67
N MET A 93 0.13 3.95 -6.03
CA MET A 93 0.46 4.99 -5.04
C MET A 93 -0.79 5.43 -4.28
N ALA A 94 -1.90 5.66 -4.99
CA ALA A 94 -3.16 6.02 -4.38
C ALA A 94 -3.69 4.94 -3.43
N ASP A 95 -3.56 3.64 -3.79
CA ASP A 95 -3.91 2.53 -2.91
C ASP A 95 -3.01 2.47 -1.66
N ILE A 96 -1.70 2.71 -1.79
CA ILE A 96 -0.76 2.74 -0.66
C ILE A 96 -1.12 3.90 0.29
N LEU A 97 -1.31 5.10 -0.24
CA LEU A 97 -1.66 6.30 0.52
C LEU A 97 -3.01 6.14 1.21
N TYR A 98 -3.99 5.59 0.51
CA TYR A 98 -5.29 5.23 1.09
C TYR A 98 -5.12 4.26 2.28
N ARG A 99 -4.30 3.21 2.16
CA ARG A 99 -4.07 2.28 3.27
C ARG A 99 -3.34 2.94 4.44
N LEU A 100 -2.39 3.83 4.18
CA LEU A 100 -1.74 4.61 5.23
C LEU A 100 -2.75 5.51 5.95
N SER A 101 -3.58 6.24 5.21
CA SER A 101 -4.66 7.06 5.76
C SER A 101 -5.60 6.23 6.65
N VAL A 102 -6.05 5.06 6.18
CA VAL A 102 -6.86 4.12 7.00
C VAL A 102 -6.14 3.71 8.28
N CYS A 103 -4.84 3.42 8.22
CA CYS A 103 -4.08 3.03 9.41
C CYS A 103 -4.00 4.16 10.44
N TYR A 104 -3.79 5.40 9.99
CA TYR A 104 -3.74 6.56 10.87
C TYR A 104 -5.11 6.99 11.39
N PHE A 105 -6.16 6.85 10.59
CA PHE A 105 -7.51 7.21 11.00
C PHE A 105 -8.06 6.26 12.07
N TYR A 106 -7.90 4.95 11.88
CA TYR A 106 -8.41 3.95 12.83
C TYR A 106 -7.39 3.55 13.91
N GLY A 107 -6.14 4.00 13.82
CA GLY A 107 -5.07 3.61 14.75
C GLY A 107 -4.57 2.17 14.56
N TYR A 108 -4.56 1.65 13.33
CA TYR A 108 -4.03 0.32 13.06
C TYR A 108 -2.51 0.33 13.11
N GLY A 109 -1.95 -0.16 14.22
CA GLY A 109 -0.50 -0.28 14.43
C GLY A 109 0.19 1.04 14.79
N VAL A 110 -0.57 2.12 14.98
CA VAL A 110 -0.10 3.45 15.37
C VAL A 110 -1.19 4.13 16.21
N THR A 111 -0.84 5.16 16.97
CA THR A 111 -1.82 6.02 17.64
C THR A 111 -2.68 6.71 16.58
N PRO A 112 -4.03 6.71 16.71
CA PRO A 112 -4.90 7.45 15.80
C PRO A 112 -4.45 8.91 15.66
N ASN A 113 -4.42 9.41 14.43
CA ASN A 113 -4.07 10.79 14.13
C ASN A 113 -4.87 11.25 12.90
N ASN A 114 -5.92 12.03 13.15
CA ASN A 114 -6.84 12.51 12.11
C ASN A 114 -6.14 13.46 11.13
N LEU A 115 -5.23 14.32 11.63
CA LEU A 115 -4.47 15.26 10.80
C LEU A 115 -3.55 14.53 9.81
N GLN A 116 -2.80 13.52 10.30
CA GLN A 116 -1.94 12.71 9.44
C GLN A 116 -2.76 11.87 8.46
N ALA A 117 -3.89 11.32 8.90
CA ALA A 117 -4.78 10.57 8.02
C ALA A 117 -5.34 11.42 6.88
N LEU A 118 -5.70 12.68 7.19
CA LEU A 118 -6.19 13.65 6.22
C LEU A 118 -5.11 14.00 5.19
N ALA A 119 -3.88 14.27 5.63
CA ALA A 119 -2.76 14.56 4.72
C ALA A 119 -2.50 13.43 3.72
N TYR A 120 -2.49 12.17 4.19
CA TYR A 120 -2.33 11.02 3.29
C TYR A 120 -3.52 10.83 2.34
N GLU A 121 -4.73 11.25 2.75
CA GLU A 121 -5.92 11.17 1.92
C GLU A 121 -5.92 12.23 0.82
N ASP A 122 -5.58 13.48 1.15
CA ASP A 122 -5.43 14.57 0.19
C ASP A 122 -4.33 14.25 -0.84
N ASP A 123 -3.21 13.66 -0.39
CA ASP A 123 -2.17 13.14 -1.28
C ASP A 123 -2.74 12.05 -2.21
N ALA A 124 -3.52 11.11 -1.68
CA ALA A 124 -4.12 10.03 -2.47
C ALA A 124 -5.11 10.56 -3.52
N GLU A 125 -5.93 11.55 -3.16
CA GLU A 125 -6.86 12.23 -4.07
C GLU A 125 -6.09 12.91 -5.21
N ALA A 126 -5.00 13.62 -4.89
CA ALA A 126 -4.16 14.26 -5.90
C ALA A 126 -3.67 13.26 -6.95
N PHE A 127 -3.15 12.08 -6.55
CA PHE A 127 -2.68 11.06 -7.49
C PHE A 127 -3.76 10.54 -8.43
N ILE A 128 -5.01 10.43 -7.97
CA ILE A 128 -6.13 9.92 -8.78
C ILE A 128 -6.65 10.98 -9.74
N VAL A 129 -6.68 12.25 -9.33
CA VAL A 129 -7.13 13.37 -10.18
C VAL A 129 -6.28 13.48 -11.45
N TYR A 130 -4.99 13.14 -11.40
CA TYR A 130 -4.10 13.10 -12.58
C TYR A 130 -4.35 11.89 -13.52
N THR A 131 -5.01 10.82 -13.06
CA THR A 131 -5.30 9.61 -13.88
C THR A 131 -6.64 9.65 -14.63
N ARG A 132 -7.27 10.83 -14.72
CA ARG A 132 -8.56 11.10 -15.39
C ARG A 132 -8.65 10.76 -16.88
N SER A 133 -7.61 10.16 -17.46
CA SER A 133 -7.62 9.64 -18.83
C SER A 133 -8.56 8.44 -19.03
N ASP A 134 -8.87 7.66 -17.99
CA ASP A 134 -9.92 6.62 -18.04
C ASP A 134 -10.72 6.55 -16.71
N PRO A 135 -11.78 7.37 -16.56
CA PRO A 135 -12.55 7.44 -15.33
C PRO A 135 -13.31 6.15 -15.00
N ARG A 136 -13.60 5.28 -15.98
CA ARG A 136 -14.36 4.03 -15.73
C ARG A 136 -13.49 2.97 -15.05
N LYS A 137 -12.19 2.97 -15.34
CA LYS A 137 -11.27 1.95 -14.84
C LYS A 137 -10.97 2.07 -13.34
N TYR A 138 -10.95 3.30 -12.81
CA TYR A 138 -10.60 3.58 -11.42
C TYR A 138 -11.73 4.20 -10.60
N GLU A 139 -12.94 4.27 -11.15
CA GLU A 139 -14.11 4.89 -10.51
C GLU A 139 -14.33 4.42 -9.06
N TRP A 140 -14.23 3.12 -8.84
CA TRP A 140 -14.38 2.52 -7.51
C TRP A 140 -13.31 2.99 -6.53
N GLN A 141 -12.05 3.10 -6.98
CA GLN A 141 -10.95 3.61 -6.15
C GLN A 141 -11.18 5.07 -5.77
N CYS A 142 -11.57 5.91 -6.74
CA CYS A 142 -11.91 7.32 -6.52
C CYS A 142 -13.01 7.47 -5.46
N ARG A 143 -14.12 6.75 -5.65
CA ARG A 143 -15.28 6.79 -4.73
C ARG A 143 -14.85 6.38 -3.32
N ARG A 144 -14.09 5.29 -3.19
CA ARG A 144 -13.65 4.78 -1.89
C ARG A 144 -12.76 5.78 -1.14
N ILE A 145 -11.85 6.46 -1.84
CA ILE A 145 -10.97 7.48 -1.24
C ILE A 145 -11.79 8.70 -0.81
N PHE A 146 -12.63 9.23 -1.71
CA PHE A 146 -13.52 10.35 -1.42
C PHE A 146 -14.41 10.12 -0.19
N TYR A 147 -15.04 8.94 -0.07
CA TYR A 147 -15.86 8.63 1.10
C TYR A 147 -15.05 8.50 2.40
N LEU A 148 -13.79 8.08 2.32
CA LEU A 148 -12.90 8.06 3.48
C LEU A 148 -12.52 9.50 3.87
N GLY A 149 -12.13 10.34 2.91
CA GLY A 149 -11.83 11.75 3.14
C GLY A 149 -12.95 12.50 3.84
N LEU A 150 -14.19 12.32 3.37
CA LEU A 150 -15.37 12.90 4.03
C LEU A 150 -15.54 12.44 5.50
N LYS A 151 -15.23 11.18 5.80
CA LYS A 151 -15.31 10.67 7.18
C LYS A 151 -14.20 11.26 8.05
N ILE A 152 -12.99 11.36 7.52
CA ILE A 152 -11.83 11.91 8.24
C ILE A 152 -12.07 13.40 8.53
N ARG A 153 -12.46 14.20 7.53
CA ARG A 153 -12.75 15.64 7.70
C ARG A 153 -13.80 15.88 8.79
N ARG A 154 -14.92 15.14 8.75
CA ARG A 154 -15.96 15.22 9.79
C ARG A 154 -15.51 14.78 11.19
N ALA A 155 -14.53 13.89 11.28
CA ALA A 155 -13.98 13.47 12.57
C ALA A 155 -13.02 14.52 13.11
N TYR A 156 -12.20 15.09 12.24
CA TYR A 156 -11.26 16.17 12.56
C TYR A 156 -12.00 17.45 12.99
N GLU A 157 -13.05 17.85 12.27
CA GLU A 157 -13.89 19.00 12.64
C GLU A 157 -14.50 18.84 14.04
N ARG A 158 -15.02 17.65 14.37
CA ARG A 158 -15.53 17.35 15.72
C ARG A 158 -14.45 17.46 16.78
N GLU A 159 -13.26 16.93 16.51
CA GLU A 159 -12.13 17.00 17.44
C GLU A 159 -11.70 18.45 17.74
N ILE A 160 -11.79 19.36 16.76
CA ILE A 160 -11.52 20.78 16.97
C ILE A 160 -12.63 21.41 17.82
N MET A 161 -13.90 21.17 17.47
CA MET A 161 -15.04 21.72 18.20
C MET A 161 -15.06 21.29 19.67
N ASP A 162 -14.71 20.04 19.97
CA ASP A 162 -14.65 19.53 21.33
C ASP A 162 -13.56 20.25 22.15
N LYS A 163 -12.39 20.51 21.55
CA LYS A 163 -11.29 21.27 22.20
C LYS A 163 -11.68 22.72 22.48
N ASP A 164 -12.31 23.39 21.50
CA ASP A 164 -12.79 24.77 21.67
C ASP A 164 -13.87 24.89 22.77
N SER A 165 -14.57 23.79 23.09
CA SER A 165 -15.59 23.74 24.14
C SER A 165 -15.06 23.44 25.54
N GLU A 166 -13.89 22.80 25.67
CA GLU A 166 -13.24 22.55 26.96
C GLU A 166 -12.47 23.77 27.48
N ASP A 167 -12.12 24.72 26.61
CA ASP A 167 -11.41 25.96 26.93
C ASP A 167 -12.35 27.13 27.36
N LEU A 168 -13.67 26.88 27.46
CA LEU A 168 -14.72 27.84 27.87
C LEU A 168 -15.28 27.53 29.26
#